data_AF-A0A7C7VCM0-F1
#
_entry.id   AF-A0A7C7VCM0-F1
#
_cell.length_a   1.000
_cell.length_b   1.000
_cell.length_c   1.000
_cell.angle_alpha   90.00
_cell.angle_beta   90.00
_cell.angle_gamma   90.00
#
_symmetry.space_group_name_H-M   'P 1'
#
loop_
_entity.id
_entity.type
_entity.pdbx_description
1 polymer ?
#
loop_
_entity_poly.entity_id
_entity_poly.type
_entity_poly.pdbx_seq_one_letter_code
_entity_poly.pdbx_strand_id
1 'polypeptide(L)'
;MNPKTGIRQQILSELEGIRTVDCHSHTHLRKAYYEAGGFDLFSLTSYFERDIASTVGMETGEIYKDARTDEERWQRLKKVLQKSRNVSYWRHNLVVYRELFGLKDPELTDENWREVNETIRRKTQDPSWYDYVTKDLCRLETQVRNVPWFEDWEEEYFTAVLRMEEALELHKESVRRRLESHLNLCLDSLKATKQAIAGLVEEYAGRGAVGIKLAHAYGRTLYSLPATSTACG
;
A
#
# COMPACT_ATOMS: atom_id res chain seq x y z
N MET A 1 -22.68 14.24 33.86
CA MET A 1 -21.80 13.61 32.85
C MET A 1 -22.39 12.25 32.49
N ASN A 2 -22.49 11.92 31.20
CA ASN A 2 -23.08 10.66 30.77
C ASN A 2 -22.09 9.51 31.07
N PRO A 3 -22.39 8.54 31.94
CA PRO A 3 -21.43 7.49 32.30
C PRO A 3 -20.99 6.63 31.10
N LYS A 4 -21.80 6.57 30.03
CA LYS A 4 -21.46 5.89 28.77
C LYS A 4 -20.30 6.53 28.01
N THR A 5 -20.07 7.84 28.16
CA THR A 5 -18.91 8.50 27.55
C THR A 5 -17.62 8.22 28.32
N GLY A 6 -17.69 7.92 29.63
CA GLY A 6 -16.52 7.62 30.46
C GLY A 6 -15.85 6.31 30.07
N ILE A 7 -16.59 5.19 30.07
CA ILE A 7 -16.00 3.87 29.77
C ILE A 7 -15.54 3.76 28.31
N ARG A 8 -16.30 4.30 27.35
CA ARG A 8 -15.90 4.32 25.95
C ARG A 8 -14.60 5.10 25.76
N GLN A 9 -14.51 6.30 26.36
CA GLN A 9 -13.32 7.13 26.22
C GLN A 9 -12.11 6.48 26.90
N GLN A 10 -12.32 5.82 28.04
CA GLN A 10 -11.28 5.05 28.70
C GLN A 10 -10.77 3.92 27.80
N ILE A 11 -11.66 3.08 27.24
CA ILE A 11 -11.27 2.00 26.32
C ILE A 11 -10.50 2.55 25.11
N LEU A 12 -10.98 3.65 24.50
CA LEU A 12 -10.28 4.25 23.36
C LEU A 12 -8.89 4.76 23.74
N SER A 13 -8.77 5.42 24.89
CA SER A 13 -7.48 5.90 25.38
C SER A 13 -6.49 4.75 25.64
N GLU A 14 -6.97 3.62 26.15
CA GLU A 14 -6.13 2.42 26.34
C GLU A 14 -5.72 1.84 24.98
N LEU A 15 -6.65 1.73 24.02
CA LEU A 15 -6.38 1.21 22.67
C LEU A 15 -5.39 2.10 21.89
N GLU A 16 -5.50 3.42 21.98
CA GLU A 16 -4.57 4.38 21.38
C GLU A 16 -3.14 4.25 21.97
N GLY A 17 -3.03 3.72 23.20
CA GLY A 17 -1.76 3.43 23.87
C GLY A 17 -0.99 2.23 23.30
N ILE A 18 -1.66 1.35 22.56
CA ILE A 18 -1.10 0.07 22.12
C ILE A 18 -0.18 0.26 20.90
N ARG A 19 1.02 -0.32 20.94
CA ARG A 19 1.86 -0.44 19.75
C ARG A 19 1.19 -1.36 18.73
N THR A 20 1.16 -0.92 17.48
CA THR A 20 0.43 -1.60 16.40
C THR A 20 1.34 -2.52 15.62
N VAL A 21 0.89 -3.74 15.36
CA VAL A 21 1.47 -4.62 14.33
C VAL A 21 0.53 -4.55 13.13
N ASP A 22 0.98 -3.97 12.02
CA ASP A 22 0.22 -4.00 10.78
C ASP A 22 0.39 -5.37 10.12
N CYS A 23 -0.65 -6.20 10.20
CA CYS A 23 -0.60 -7.57 9.73
C CYS A 23 -0.61 -7.72 8.19
N HIS A 24 -0.78 -6.64 7.41
CA HIS A 24 -0.68 -6.69 5.95
C HIS A 24 -0.45 -5.29 5.35
N SER A 25 0.75 -5.07 4.80
CA SER A 25 1.17 -3.77 4.30
C SER A 25 1.62 -3.77 2.84
N HIS A 26 1.26 -2.68 2.15
CA HIS A 26 1.82 -2.27 0.86
C HIS A 26 2.55 -0.93 0.95
N THR A 27 2.76 -0.40 2.16
CA THR A 27 3.44 0.90 2.41
C THR A 27 4.78 0.94 1.71
N HIS A 28 5.15 2.05 1.05
CA HIS A 28 6.47 2.14 0.41
C HIS A 28 7.60 1.90 1.40
N LEU A 29 8.69 1.27 0.92
CA LEU A 29 9.96 1.27 1.63
C LEU A 29 10.41 2.72 1.85
N ARG A 30 11.12 3.00 2.93
CA ARG A 30 11.67 4.33 3.22
C ARG A 30 12.51 4.84 2.06
N LYS A 31 13.38 4.00 1.50
CA LYS A 31 14.20 4.38 0.33
C LYS A 31 13.32 4.80 -0.86
N ALA A 32 12.36 3.97 -1.24
CA ALA A 32 11.45 4.25 -2.36
C ALA A 32 10.58 5.50 -2.11
N TYR A 33 10.16 5.72 -0.85
CA TYR A 33 9.42 6.90 -0.45
C TYR A 33 10.19 8.20 -0.75
N TYR A 34 11.47 8.27 -0.38
CA TYR A 34 12.28 9.46 -0.60
C TYR A 34 12.78 9.59 -2.04
N GLU A 35 13.01 8.48 -2.75
CA GLU A 35 13.31 8.49 -4.19
C GLU A 35 12.16 9.08 -5.04
N ALA A 36 10.91 8.96 -4.57
CA ALA A 36 9.75 9.55 -5.24
C ALA A 36 9.68 11.09 -5.16
N GLY A 37 10.50 11.74 -4.32
CA GLY A 37 10.66 13.21 -4.31
C GLY A 37 9.65 14.00 -3.45
N GLY A 38 8.95 13.33 -2.54
CA GLY A 38 7.95 13.93 -1.65
C GLY A 38 6.55 14.04 -2.27
N PHE A 39 5.60 14.54 -1.48
CA PHE A 39 4.19 14.61 -1.87
C PHE A 39 3.66 16.05 -1.85
N ASP A 40 2.52 16.25 -2.48
CA ASP A 40 1.73 17.47 -2.38
C ASP A 40 0.24 17.11 -2.21
N LEU A 41 -0.65 18.10 -2.09
CA LEU A 41 -2.07 17.87 -1.89
C LEU A 41 -2.72 17.03 -3.00
N PHE A 42 -2.16 17.06 -4.21
CA PHE A 42 -2.71 16.43 -5.40
C PHE A 42 -2.12 15.03 -5.65
N SER A 43 -0.99 14.70 -5.03
CA SER A 43 -0.41 13.36 -5.05
C SER A 43 -0.62 12.56 -3.76
N LEU A 44 -0.90 13.23 -2.63
CA LEU A 44 -1.21 12.58 -1.35
C LEU A 44 -2.70 12.23 -1.23
N THR A 45 -3.23 11.53 -2.21
CA THR A 45 -4.67 11.22 -2.29
C THR A 45 -5.01 9.82 -1.76
N SER A 46 -4.02 8.92 -1.61
CA SER A 46 -4.25 7.52 -1.20
C SER A 46 -5.34 6.88 -2.09
N TYR A 47 -6.24 6.07 -1.53
CA TYR A 47 -7.35 5.44 -2.26
C TYR A 47 -8.40 6.41 -2.82
N PHE A 48 -8.36 7.71 -2.47
CA PHE A 48 -9.32 8.69 -3.00
C PHE A 48 -9.21 8.85 -4.52
N GLU A 49 -8.07 8.50 -5.14
CA GLU A 49 -7.94 8.46 -6.60
C GLU A 49 -9.01 7.59 -7.29
N ARG A 50 -9.49 6.53 -6.63
CA ARG A 50 -10.56 5.67 -7.15
C ARG A 50 -11.93 6.34 -7.12
N ASP A 51 -12.17 7.16 -6.10
CA ASP A 51 -13.39 7.96 -6.00
C ASP A 51 -13.36 9.10 -7.01
N ILE A 52 -12.19 9.69 -7.26
CA ILE A 52 -11.98 10.66 -8.36
C ILE A 52 -12.39 9.99 -9.68
N ALA A 53 -11.80 8.83 -10.01
CA ALA A 53 -12.10 8.09 -11.23
C ALA A 53 -13.58 7.74 -11.35
N SER A 54 -14.21 7.29 -10.26
CA SER A 54 -15.65 6.97 -10.24
C SER A 54 -16.55 8.20 -10.39
N THR A 55 -16.09 9.37 -9.94
CA THR A 55 -16.88 10.61 -9.95
C THR A 55 -16.82 11.35 -11.29
N VAL A 56 -15.67 11.30 -11.96
CA VAL A 56 -15.42 12.04 -13.22
C VAL A 56 -15.17 11.16 -14.44
N GLY A 57 -15.05 9.85 -14.27
CA GLY A 57 -14.80 8.89 -15.36
C GLY A 57 -13.39 8.95 -15.95
N MET A 58 -12.42 9.52 -15.22
CA MET A 58 -11.04 9.72 -15.66
C MET A 58 -10.07 9.47 -14.51
N GLU A 59 -8.90 8.93 -14.79
CA GLU A 59 -7.89 8.66 -13.76
C GLU A 59 -7.30 9.96 -13.18
N THR A 60 -6.78 9.90 -11.96
CA THR A 60 -6.29 11.11 -11.25
C THR A 60 -5.15 11.82 -12.00
N GLY A 61 -4.26 11.06 -12.65
CA GLY A 61 -3.21 11.64 -13.49
C GLY A 61 -3.77 12.41 -14.70
N GLU A 62 -4.88 11.93 -15.27
CA GLU A 62 -5.53 12.56 -16.42
C GLU A 62 -6.21 13.87 -16.03
N ILE A 63 -6.86 13.90 -14.86
CA ILE A 63 -7.51 15.15 -14.41
C ILE A 63 -6.50 16.26 -14.22
N TYR A 64 -5.23 15.98 -13.90
CA TYR A 64 -4.21 17.01 -13.69
C TYR A 64 -3.26 17.20 -14.87
N LYS A 65 -3.36 16.39 -15.93
CA LYS A 65 -2.41 16.36 -17.06
C LYS A 65 -2.07 17.73 -17.63
N ASP A 66 -3.10 18.55 -17.90
CA ASP A 66 -2.92 19.88 -18.48
C ASP A 66 -2.81 21.01 -17.45
N ALA A 67 -2.75 20.70 -16.15
CA ALA A 67 -2.65 21.70 -15.10
C ALA A 67 -1.18 22.07 -14.86
N ARG A 68 -0.84 23.33 -15.10
CA ARG A 68 0.51 23.90 -14.97
C ARG A 68 0.74 24.53 -13.61
N THR A 69 -0.32 24.85 -12.88
CA THR A 69 -0.24 25.47 -11.56
C THR A 69 -1.05 24.70 -10.53
N ASP A 70 -0.67 24.83 -9.26
CA ASP A 70 -1.43 24.27 -8.15
C ASP A 70 -2.84 24.87 -8.05
N GLU A 71 -3.03 26.11 -8.52
CA GLU A 71 -4.36 26.73 -8.62
C GLU A 71 -5.25 25.97 -9.62
N GLU A 72 -4.74 25.67 -10.81
CA GLU A 72 -5.48 24.89 -11.80
C GLU A 72 -5.80 23.48 -11.27
N ARG A 73 -4.87 22.85 -10.56
CA ARG A 73 -5.11 21.54 -9.91
C ARG A 73 -6.17 21.65 -8.82
N TRP A 74 -6.14 22.70 -8.00
CA TRP A 74 -7.15 22.97 -6.99
C TRP A 74 -8.54 23.16 -7.61
N GLN A 75 -8.68 23.95 -8.67
CA GLN A 75 -9.98 24.14 -9.33
C GLN A 75 -10.54 22.82 -9.89
N ARG A 76 -9.68 21.89 -10.32
CA ARG A 76 -10.09 20.56 -10.77
C ARG A 76 -10.50 19.67 -9.59
N LEU A 77 -9.69 19.61 -8.54
CA LEU A 77 -10.02 18.88 -7.30
C LEU A 77 -11.33 19.37 -6.69
N LYS A 78 -11.52 20.68 -6.59
CA LYS A 78 -12.73 21.31 -6.03
C LYS A 78 -14.01 20.83 -6.73
N LYS A 79 -13.99 20.68 -8.06
CA LYS A 79 -15.12 20.13 -8.83
C LYS A 79 -15.42 18.67 -8.49
N VAL A 80 -14.38 17.86 -8.24
CA VAL A 80 -14.55 16.49 -7.76
C VAL A 80 -15.16 16.48 -6.36
N LEU A 81 -14.64 17.32 -5.46
CA LEU A 81 -15.10 17.42 -4.08
C LEU A 81 -16.57 17.83 -3.97
N GLN A 82 -17.08 18.68 -4.87
CA GLN A 82 -18.51 19.02 -4.91
C GLN A 82 -19.43 17.80 -5.01
N LYS A 83 -18.95 16.68 -5.56
CA LYS A 83 -19.71 15.44 -5.74
C LYS A 83 -19.32 14.31 -4.78
N SER A 84 -18.18 14.43 -4.10
CA SER A 84 -17.56 13.32 -3.37
C SER A 84 -17.14 13.66 -1.93
N ARG A 85 -17.47 14.86 -1.40
CA ARG A 85 -17.10 15.26 -0.02
C ARG A 85 -17.55 14.29 1.08
N ASN A 86 -18.55 13.47 0.84
CA ASN A 86 -19.10 12.52 1.80
C ASN A 86 -18.52 11.09 1.69
N VAL A 87 -17.61 10.81 0.75
CA VAL A 87 -17.05 9.46 0.57
C VAL A 87 -15.97 9.17 1.61
N SER A 88 -15.83 7.89 2.00
CA SER A 88 -14.93 7.49 3.07
C SER A 88 -13.46 7.83 2.80
N TYR A 89 -12.97 7.68 1.56
CA TYR A 89 -11.57 7.97 1.26
C TYR A 89 -11.26 9.47 1.33
N TRP A 90 -12.20 10.35 0.95
CA TRP A 90 -12.03 11.78 1.18
C TRP A 90 -12.01 12.13 2.67
N ARG A 91 -12.94 11.54 3.44
CA ARG A 91 -13.00 11.75 4.88
C ARG A 91 -11.73 11.28 5.58
N HIS A 92 -11.11 10.17 5.11
CA HIS A 92 -9.81 9.72 5.58
C HIS A 92 -8.70 10.76 5.31
N ASN A 93 -8.64 11.32 4.10
CA ASN A 93 -7.67 12.36 3.76
C ASN A 93 -7.82 13.60 4.64
N LEU A 94 -9.05 14.01 4.96
CA LEU A 94 -9.26 15.13 5.89
C LEU A 94 -8.72 14.85 7.29
N VAL A 95 -8.85 13.62 7.81
CA VAL A 95 -8.21 13.26 9.09
C VAL A 95 -6.70 13.39 8.96
N VAL A 96 -6.11 12.84 7.91
CA VAL A 96 -4.67 12.97 7.62
C VAL A 96 -4.24 14.44 7.56
N TYR A 97 -4.96 15.30 6.84
CA TYR A 97 -4.64 16.73 6.73
C TYR A 97 -4.70 17.48 8.05
N ARG A 98 -5.64 17.12 8.92
CA ARG A 98 -5.79 17.72 10.25
C ARG A 98 -4.67 17.27 11.17
N GLU A 99 -4.46 15.97 11.30
CA GLU A 99 -3.52 15.39 12.26
C GLU A 99 -2.05 15.61 11.84
N LEU A 100 -1.75 15.57 10.54
CA LEU A 100 -0.38 15.65 10.04
C LEU A 100 0.00 17.01 9.47
N PHE A 101 -0.95 17.74 8.88
CA PHE A 101 -0.64 18.91 8.05
C PHE A 101 -1.32 20.20 8.50
N GLY A 102 -1.96 20.20 9.66
CA GLY A 102 -2.43 21.41 10.33
C GLY A 102 -3.72 22.01 9.78
N LEU A 103 -4.50 21.25 9.00
CA LEU A 103 -5.84 21.69 8.61
C LEU A 103 -6.71 21.88 9.87
N LYS A 104 -7.21 23.09 10.11
CA LYS A 104 -8.05 23.40 11.29
C LYS A 104 -9.54 23.26 10.97
N ASP A 105 -9.90 23.69 9.76
CA ASP A 105 -11.27 23.68 9.28
C ASP A 105 -11.79 22.26 9.04
N PRO A 106 -13.11 22.06 9.06
CA PRO A 106 -13.70 20.74 8.79
C PRO A 106 -13.48 20.24 7.36
N GLU A 107 -13.12 21.13 6.44
CA GLU A 107 -13.00 20.88 5.00
C GLU A 107 -11.89 21.74 4.37
N LEU A 108 -11.42 21.33 3.19
CA LEU A 108 -10.61 22.21 2.34
C LEU A 108 -11.48 23.25 1.63
N THR A 109 -10.96 24.48 1.56
CA THR A 109 -11.59 25.66 0.97
C THR A 109 -10.57 26.46 0.16
N ASP A 110 -11.04 27.49 -0.55
CA ASP A 110 -10.16 28.36 -1.35
C ASP A 110 -9.15 29.14 -0.48
N GLU A 111 -9.47 29.32 0.80
CA GLU A 111 -8.69 30.07 1.77
C GLU A 111 -7.58 29.23 2.42
N ASN A 112 -7.78 27.91 2.60
CA ASN A 112 -6.88 27.08 3.42
C ASN A 112 -6.03 26.05 2.66
N TRP A 113 -6.40 25.69 1.41
CA TRP A 113 -5.74 24.57 0.72
C TRP A 113 -4.25 24.80 0.46
N ARG A 114 -3.83 26.05 0.23
CA ARG A 114 -2.43 26.40 -0.08
C ARG A 114 -1.51 26.13 1.11
N GLU A 115 -1.93 26.53 2.31
CA GLU A 115 -1.17 26.30 3.54
C GLU A 115 -1.00 24.80 3.81
N VAL A 116 -2.05 24.02 3.60
CA VAL A 116 -1.99 22.56 3.73
C VAL A 116 -1.04 21.96 2.70
N ASN A 117 -1.14 22.37 1.42
CA ASN A 117 -0.28 21.90 0.33
C ASN A 117 1.21 22.17 0.60
N GLU A 118 1.55 23.39 1.01
CA GLU A 118 2.93 23.75 1.38
C GLU A 118 3.43 22.96 2.60
N THR A 119 2.55 22.72 3.58
CA THR A 119 2.91 21.92 4.75
C THR A 119 3.15 20.46 4.38
N ILE A 120 2.38 19.89 3.46
CA ILE A 120 2.61 18.54 2.92
C ILE A 120 3.97 18.48 2.23
N ARG A 121 4.26 19.39 1.29
CA ARG A 121 5.55 19.43 0.56
C ARG A 121 6.72 19.48 1.54
N ARG A 122 6.68 20.42 2.49
CA ARG A 122 7.75 20.62 3.47
C ARG A 122 7.95 19.40 4.36
N LYS A 123 6.88 18.85 4.95
CA LYS A 123 6.99 17.75 5.90
C LYS A 123 7.39 16.44 5.22
N THR A 124 6.83 16.13 4.06
CA THR A 124 7.08 14.85 3.37
C THR A 124 8.48 14.75 2.76
N GLN A 125 9.18 15.88 2.61
CA GLN A 125 10.59 15.90 2.19
C GLN A 125 11.57 15.84 3.36
N ASP A 126 11.10 15.97 4.61
CA ASP A 126 11.96 15.88 5.79
C ASP A 126 12.51 14.45 5.93
N PRO A 127 13.84 14.24 6.00
CA PRO A 127 14.45 12.91 6.14
C PRO A 127 14.04 12.13 7.40
N SER A 128 13.50 12.83 8.41
CA SER A 128 12.96 12.24 9.64
C SER A 128 11.46 11.91 9.57
N TRP A 129 10.77 12.38 8.52
CA TRP A 129 9.31 12.26 8.40
C TRP A 129 8.82 10.82 8.42
N TYR A 130 9.50 9.94 7.67
CA TYR A 130 9.12 8.53 7.59
C TYR A 130 9.17 7.86 8.97
N ASP A 131 10.26 8.09 9.71
CA ASP A 131 10.43 7.59 11.08
C ASP A 131 9.36 8.14 12.01
N TYR A 132 9.15 9.46 11.99
CA TYR A 132 8.14 10.12 12.81
C TYR A 132 6.74 9.54 12.57
N VAL A 133 6.31 9.42 11.30
CA VAL A 133 4.97 8.91 10.98
C VAL A 133 4.84 7.44 11.37
N THR A 134 5.81 6.60 11.02
CA THR A 134 5.70 5.14 11.24
C THR A 134 5.89 4.75 12.70
N LYS A 135 6.95 5.23 13.36
CA LYS A 135 7.34 4.81 14.70
C LYS A 135 6.68 5.64 15.80
N ASP A 136 6.63 6.96 15.65
CA ASP A 136 6.19 7.83 16.76
C ASP A 136 4.69 8.04 16.74
N LEU A 137 4.14 8.42 15.58
CA LEU A 137 2.73 8.72 15.44
C LEU A 137 1.88 7.46 15.34
N CYS A 138 2.17 6.57 14.38
CA CYS A 138 1.40 5.34 14.19
C CYS A 138 1.77 4.24 15.19
N ARG A 139 2.89 4.41 15.92
CA ARG A 139 3.37 3.44 16.93
C ARG A 139 3.50 2.04 16.37
N LEU A 140 3.95 1.94 15.12
CA LEU A 140 4.14 0.66 14.47
C LEU A 140 5.34 -0.05 15.10
N GLU A 141 5.10 -1.23 15.64
CA GLU A 141 6.16 -2.15 16.03
C GLU A 141 6.80 -2.78 14.79
N THR A 142 5.96 -3.20 13.84
CA THR A 142 6.38 -3.70 12.54
C THR A 142 5.19 -3.70 11.59
N GLN A 143 5.48 -3.84 10.30
CA GLN A 143 4.50 -4.04 9.23
C GLN A 143 4.82 -5.34 8.48
N VAL A 144 3.82 -6.19 8.27
CA VAL A 144 3.96 -7.42 7.48
C VAL A 144 3.81 -7.07 6.00
N ARG A 145 4.93 -6.78 5.34
CA ARG A 145 4.97 -6.38 3.93
C ARG A 145 4.67 -7.55 2.99
N ASN A 146 3.85 -7.31 1.98
CA ASN A 146 3.68 -8.26 0.88
C ASN A 146 4.85 -8.17 -0.13
N VAL A 147 5.79 -9.11 -0.05
CA VAL A 147 7.07 -9.07 -0.78
C VAL A 147 7.07 -10.02 -1.99
N PRO A 148 7.25 -9.51 -3.23
CA PRO A 148 7.46 -10.33 -4.42
C PRO A 148 8.74 -11.17 -4.36
N TRP A 149 8.83 -12.17 -5.24
CA TRP A 149 10.04 -12.99 -5.36
C TRP A 149 11.26 -12.13 -5.69
N PHE A 150 12.35 -12.40 -4.98
CA PHE A 150 13.67 -11.79 -5.14
C PHE A 150 13.73 -10.29 -4.78
N GLU A 151 12.66 -9.74 -4.21
CA GLU A 151 12.67 -8.40 -3.63
C GLU A 151 13.06 -8.43 -2.15
N ASP A 152 13.67 -7.34 -1.71
CA ASP A 152 14.10 -7.12 -0.33
C ASP A 152 13.11 -6.24 0.44
N TRP A 153 13.26 -6.18 1.75
CA TRP A 153 12.53 -5.27 2.63
C TRP A 153 13.46 -4.66 3.69
N GLU A 154 13.05 -3.51 4.23
CA GLU A 154 13.81 -2.85 5.28
C GLU A 154 13.38 -3.42 6.64
N GLU A 155 14.15 -4.38 7.17
CA GLU A 155 13.85 -5.10 8.42
C GLU A 155 13.56 -4.19 9.63
N GLU A 156 14.08 -2.95 9.60
CA GLU A 156 13.80 -1.93 10.60
C GLU A 156 12.31 -1.53 10.67
N TYR A 157 11.58 -1.60 9.56
CA TYR A 157 10.16 -1.20 9.47
C TYR A 157 9.23 -2.37 9.16
N PHE A 158 9.77 -3.44 8.59
CA PHE A 158 8.98 -4.51 8.00
C PHE A 158 9.46 -5.90 8.42
N THR A 159 8.51 -6.78 8.67
CA THR A 159 8.65 -8.21 8.40
C THR A 159 7.94 -8.52 7.07
N ALA A 160 7.99 -9.76 6.59
CA ALA A 160 7.49 -10.11 5.25
C ALA A 160 6.44 -11.23 5.27
N VAL A 161 5.53 -11.17 4.29
CA VAL A 161 4.86 -12.34 3.73
C VAL A 161 5.32 -12.50 2.28
N LEU A 162 5.80 -13.70 1.94
CA LEU A 162 6.25 -14.02 0.59
C LEU A 162 5.04 -14.13 -0.34
N ARG A 163 5.01 -13.29 -1.37
CA ARG A 163 3.96 -13.28 -2.39
C ARG A 163 4.17 -14.43 -3.37
N MET A 164 3.22 -15.36 -3.44
CA MET A 164 3.35 -16.65 -4.12
C MET A 164 2.64 -16.73 -5.47
N GLU A 165 2.13 -15.63 -6.02
CA GLU A 165 1.45 -15.61 -7.32
C GLU A 165 2.33 -16.18 -8.44
N GLU A 166 3.63 -15.90 -8.46
CA GLU A 166 4.56 -16.42 -9.48
C GLU A 166 4.67 -17.96 -9.46
N ALA A 167 4.39 -18.63 -8.33
CA ALA A 167 4.36 -20.10 -8.28
C ALA A 167 3.31 -20.71 -9.20
N LEU A 168 2.19 -20.00 -9.43
CA LEU A 168 1.14 -20.44 -10.36
C LEU A 168 1.53 -20.21 -11.82
N GLU A 169 2.58 -19.43 -12.07
CA GLU A 169 3.04 -19.02 -13.39
C GLU A 169 4.30 -19.76 -13.85
N LEU A 170 4.75 -20.81 -13.15
CA LEU A 170 5.95 -21.58 -13.50
C LEU A 170 5.88 -22.32 -14.85
N HIS A 171 4.70 -22.40 -15.45
CA HIS A 171 4.54 -22.83 -16.84
C HIS A 171 5.16 -21.82 -17.82
N LYS A 172 5.23 -20.53 -17.47
CA LYS A 172 5.93 -19.49 -18.22
C LYS A 172 7.44 -19.66 -18.04
N GLU A 173 8.14 -19.74 -19.16
CA GLU A 173 9.60 -19.93 -19.17
C GLU A 173 10.35 -18.80 -18.44
N SER A 174 9.92 -17.55 -18.57
CA SER A 174 10.56 -16.40 -17.93
C SER A 174 10.53 -16.49 -16.40
N VAL A 175 9.41 -16.91 -15.82
CA VAL A 175 9.25 -17.09 -14.37
C VAL A 175 10.09 -18.27 -13.90
N ARG A 176 10.04 -19.40 -14.63
CA ARG A 176 10.84 -20.59 -14.33
C ARG A 176 12.34 -20.28 -14.33
N ARG A 177 12.86 -19.63 -15.36
CA ARG A 177 14.29 -19.27 -15.48
C ARG A 177 14.76 -18.34 -14.38
N ARG A 178 13.92 -17.39 -13.94
CA ARG A 178 14.26 -16.51 -12.80
C ARG A 178 14.45 -17.31 -11.51
N LEU A 179 13.54 -18.26 -11.23
CA LEU A 179 13.65 -19.12 -10.04
C LEU A 179 14.85 -20.08 -10.13
N GLU A 180 15.08 -20.70 -11.28
CA GLU A 180 16.27 -21.53 -11.56
C GLU A 180 17.56 -20.75 -11.29
N SER A 181 17.65 -19.52 -11.80
CA SER A 181 18.82 -18.66 -11.62
C SER A 181 19.02 -18.24 -10.17
N HIS A 182 17.95 -17.93 -9.44
CA HIS A 182 18.03 -17.48 -8.04
C HIS A 182 18.51 -18.61 -7.12
N LEU A 183 17.97 -19.82 -7.30
CA LEU A 183 18.29 -20.97 -6.45
C LEU A 183 19.46 -21.82 -6.98
N ASN A 184 19.97 -21.49 -8.17
CA ASN A 184 20.96 -22.30 -8.88
C ASN A 184 20.52 -23.77 -9.03
N LEU A 185 19.27 -23.97 -9.48
CA LEU A 185 18.64 -25.28 -9.68
C LEU A 185 18.10 -25.40 -11.12
N CYS A 186 17.95 -26.63 -11.61
CA CYS A 186 17.22 -26.90 -12.86
C CYS A 186 15.81 -27.42 -12.54
N LEU A 187 14.80 -26.87 -13.21
CA LEU A 187 13.39 -27.18 -13.03
C LEU A 187 12.86 -28.08 -14.16
N ASP A 188 13.44 -29.28 -14.25
CA ASP A 188 13.14 -30.30 -15.28
C ASP A 188 12.03 -31.28 -14.90
N SER A 189 11.54 -31.22 -13.66
CA SER A 189 10.61 -32.20 -13.10
C SER A 189 9.73 -31.59 -12.02
N LEU A 190 8.56 -32.19 -11.78
CA LEU A 190 7.68 -31.77 -10.69
C LEU A 190 8.38 -31.83 -9.32
N LYS A 191 9.29 -32.79 -9.14
CA LYS A 191 10.08 -32.92 -7.92
C LYS A 191 11.02 -31.73 -7.75
N ALA A 192 11.78 -31.38 -8.79
CA ALA A 192 12.66 -30.22 -8.77
C ALA A 192 11.87 -28.92 -8.51
N THR A 193 10.70 -28.77 -9.15
CA THR A 193 9.81 -27.62 -8.93
C THR A 193 9.34 -27.50 -7.48
N LYS A 194 8.93 -28.61 -6.85
CA LYS A 194 8.56 -28.61 -5.44
C LYS A 194 9.73 -28.23 -4.53
N GLN A 195 10.92 -28.74 -4.82
CA GLN A 195 12.13 -28.43 -4.07
C GLN A 195 12.51 -26.95 -4.19
N ALA A 196 12.42 -26.37 -5.39
CA ALA A 196 12.71 -24.96 -5.59
C ALA A 196 11.71 -24.05 -4.86
N ILE A 197 10.41 -24.34 -4.93
CA ILE A 197 9.40 -23.58 -4.18
C ILE A 197 9.66 -23.68 -2.67
N ALA A 198 9.95 -24.88 -2.16
CA ALA A 198 10.26 -25.07 -0.74
C ALA A 198 11.53 -24.29 -0.34
N GLY A 199 12.60 -24.37 -1.14
CA GLY A 199 13.84 -23.64 -0.89
C GLY A 199 13.65 -22.13 -0.86
N LEU A 200 12.82 -21.57 -1.77
CA LEU A 200 12.48 -20.15 -1.75
C LEU A 200 11.72 -19.77 -0.46
N VAL A 201 10.75 -20.58 -0.03
CA VAL A 201 10.01 -20.33 1.22
C VAL A 201 10.94 -20.41 2.42
N GLU A 202 11.84 -21.40 2.47
CA GLU A 202 12.82 -21.58 3.54
C GLU A 202 13.81 -20.40 3.61
N GLU A 203 14.27 -19.89 2.47
CA GLU A 203 15.12 -18.70 2.39
C GLU A 203 14.43 -17.47 3.00
N TYR A 204 13.18 -17.19 2.58
CA TYR A 204 12.43 -16.04 3.11
C TYR A 204 12.08 -16.21 4.58
N ALA A 205 11.70 -17.41 5.02
CA ALA A 205 11.45 -17.70 6.42
C ALA A 205 12.73 -17.51 7.26
N GLY A 206 13.89 -17.92 6.75
CA GLY A 206 15.20 -17.70 7.40
C GLY A 206 15.58 -16.24 7.54
N ARG A 207 15.06 -15.35 6.68
CA ARG A 207 15.19 -13.89 6.75
C ARG A 207 14.13 -13.22 7.63
N GLY A 208 13.23 -13.99 8.24
CA GLY A 208 12.20 -13.46 9.13
C GLY A 208 10.85 -13.19 8.48
N ALA A 209 10.58 -13.72 7.28
CA ALA A 209 9.21 -13.75 6.75
C ALA A 209 8.31 -14.65 7.62
N VAL A 210 7.10 -14.17 7.92
CA VAL A 210 6.15 -14.81 8.85
C VAL A 210 5.03 -15.58 8.15
N GLY A 211 5.03 -15.60 6.82
CA GLY A 211 4.05 -16.37 6.06
C GLY A 211 4.16 -16.22 4.55
N ILE A 212 3.17 -16.81 3.87
CA ILE A 212 3.00 -16.72 2.43
C ILE A 212 1.65 -16.06 2.12
N LYS A 213 1.58 -15.33 1.01
CA LYS A 213 0.36 -14.71 0.50
C LYS A 213 0.09 -15.19 -0.92
N LEU A 214 -1.16 -15.54 -1.20
CA LEU A 214 -1.62 -15.84 -2.55
C LEU A 214 -2.96 -15.15 -2.78
N ALA A 215 -2.99 -14.11 -3.62
CA ALA A 215 -4.22 -13.38 -3.94
C ALA A 215 -4.97 -13.94 -5.17
N HIS A 216 -4.65 -15.16 -5.60
CA HIS A 216 -5.18 -15.75 -6.84
C HIS A 216 -6.72 -15.90 -6.84
N ALA A 217 -7.36 -15.92 -5.68
CA ALA A 217 -8.82 -16.00 -5.57
C ALA A 217 -9.55 -14.88 -6.33
N TYR A 218 -8.93 -13.71 -6.54
CA TYR A 218 -9.52 -12.58 -7.25
C TYR A 218 -9.31 -12.64 -8.77
N GLY A 219 -8.41 -13.49 -9.26
CA GLY A 219 -8.09 -13.62 -10.69
C GLY A 219 -8.46 -14.98 -11.30
N ARG A 220 -8.86 -15.95 -10.47
CA ARG A 220 -9.26 -17.27 -10.95
C ARG A 220 -10.66 -17.24 -11.54
N THR A 221 -10.84 -17.94 -12.65
CA THR A 221 -12.17 -18.40 -13.02
C THR A 221 -12.54 -19.59 -12.12
N LEU A 222 -13.79 -19.66 -11.66
CA LEU A 222 -14.31 -20.89 -11.03
C LEU A 222 -14.58 -21.99 -12.08
N TYR A 223 -14.45 -21.65 -13.36
CA TYR A 223 -14.63 -22.56 -14.47
C TYR A 223 -13.40 -23.45 -14.65
N SER A 224 -13.58 -24.75 -14.48
CA SER A 224 -12.57 -25.75 -14.83
C SER A 224 -13.15 -26.70 -15.89
N LEU A 225 -12.37 -26.99 -16.92
CA LEU A 225 -12.68 -28.06 -17.87
C LEU A 225 -12.12 -29.39 -17.33
N PRO A 226 -12.76 -30.52 -17.63
CA PRO A 226 -12.16 -31.83 -17.37
C PRO A 226 -10.78 -31.90 -18.01
N ALA A 227 -9.77 -32.31 -17.24
CA ALA A 227 -8.47 -32.63 -17.81
C ALA A 227 -8.63 -33.79 -18.78
N THR A 228 -8.52 -33.53 -20.08
CA THR A 228 -8.38 -34.60 -21.07
C THR A 228 -6.98 -35.19 -20.90
N SER A 229 -6.92 -36.51 -20.69
CA SER A 229 -5.66 -37.24 -20.61
C SER A 229 -4.87 -37.01 -21.90
N THR A 230 -3.83 -36.18 -21.84
CA THR A 230 -2.79 -36.19 -22.85
C THR A 230 -1.99 -37.46 -22.61
N ALA A 231 -2.25 -38.49 -23.42
CA ALA A 231 -1.32 -39.60 -23.56
C ALA A 231 0.00 -39.03 -24.07
N CYS A 232 1.06 -39.11 -23.26
CA CYS A 232 2.42 -38.92 -23.77
C CYS A 232 2.68 -40.03 -24.80
N GLY A 233 2.87 -39.63 -26.06
CA GLY A 233 3.60 -40.42 -27.05
C GLY A 233 5.08 -40.13 -26.97
#